data_AF-A0A5D0UZM5-F1
#
_entry.id   AF-A0A5D0UZM5-F1
#
_cell.length_a   1.000
_cell.length_b   1.000
_cell.length_c   1.000
_cell.angle_alpha   90.00
_cell.angle_beta   90.00
_cell.angle_gamma   90.00
#
_symmetry.space_group_name_H-M   'P 1'
#
loop_
_entity.id
_entity.type
_entity.pdbx_description
1 polymer ?
#
loop_
_entity_poly.entity_id
_entity_poly.type
_entity_poly.pdbx_seq_one_letter_code
_entity_poly.pdbx_strand_id
1 'polypeptide(L)' 'MRVWKDNYEVYGAFRIWPELNRQGIRGARYTVERLMRQLGIAGVRRGKKVRTTVADGRHERAADLLHRDFSARPRTGAG' A
#
# COMPACT_ATOMS: atom_id res chain seq x y z
N MET A 1 13.78 12.81 15.84
CA MET A 1 14.62 11.61 15.60
C MET A 1 15.54 11.87 14.42
N ARG A 2 16.85 11.57 14.52
CA ARG A 2 17.85 11.91 13.48
C ARG A 2 17.51 11.29 12.11
N VAL A 3 17.35 9.96 12.06
CA VAL A 3 16.99 9.22 10.83
C VAL A 3 15.74 9.78 10.14
N TRP A 4 14.74 10.25 10.89
CA TRP A 4 13.53 10.85 10.31
C TRP A 4 13.83 12.19 9.63
N LYS A 5 14.61 13.07 10.28
CA LYS A 5 15.02 14.37 9.73
C LYS A 5 15.91 14.19 8.50
N ASP A 6 16.87 13.28 8.57
CA ASP A 6 17.82 13.00 7.48
C ASP A 6 17.12 12.43 6.23
N ASN A 7 15.93 11.82 6.40
CA ASN A 7 15.11 11.29 5.31
C ASN A 7 13.92 12.20 4.96
N TYR A 8 14.10 13.52 5.11
CA TYR A 8 13.12 14.55 4.74
C TYR A 8 11.72 14.31 5.34
N GLU A 9 11.66 13.73 6.55
CA GLU A 9 10.42 13.45 7.27
C GLU A 9 9.51 12.41 6.57
N VAL A 10 9.99 11.79 5.49
CA VAL A 10 9.24 10.80 4.70
C VAL A 10 9.12 9.48 5.42
N TYR A 11 10.17 9.07 6.14
CA TYR A 11 10.25 7.72 6.68
C TYR A 11 9.30 7.50 7.87
N GLY A 12 8.42 6.51 7.73
CA GLY A 12 7.67 5.93 8.84
C GLY A 12 8.48 4.89 9.60
N ALA A 13 7.93 4.37 10.70
CA ALA A 13 8.59 3.36 11.54
C ALA A 13 9.09 2.14 10.77
N PHE A 14 8.38 1.73 9.72
CA PHE A 14 8.77 0.63 8.83
C PHE A 14 10.14 0.86 8.15
N ARG A 15 10.45 2.10 7.77
CA ARG A 15 11.73 2.46 7.13
C ARG A 15 12.80 2.86 8.14
N ILE A 16 12.38 3.45 9.25
CA ILE A 16 13.28 3.89 10.33
C ILE A 16 13.89 2.70 11.08
N TRP A 17 13.08 1.68 11.42
CA TRP A 17 13.56 0.51 12.16
C TRP A 17 14.75 -0.22 11.50
N PRO A 18 14.71 -0.61 10.21
CA PRO A 18 15.85 -1.26 9.58
C PRO A 18 17.04 -0.31 9.43
N GLU A 19 16.82 1.00 9.27
CA GLU A 19 17.89 1.99 9.21
C GLU A 19 18.63 2.14 10.54
N LEU A 20 17.89 2.16 11.66
CA LEU A 20 18.50 2.13 12.99
C LEU A 20 19.32 0.86 13.22
N ASN A 21 18.80 -0.30 12.80
CA ASN A 21 19.53 -1.56 12.91
C ASN A 21 20.83 -1.53 12.08
N ARG A 22 20.81 -0.92 10.89
CA ARG A 22 22.02 -0.71 10.06
C ARG A 22 23.05 0.19 10.76
N GLN A 23 22.59 1.18 11.52
CA GLN A 23 23.44 2.05 12.33
C GLN A 23 23.87 1.41 13.67
N GLY A 24 23.58 0.12 13.88
CA GLY A 24 23.95 -0.62 15.10
C GLY A 24 23.02 -0.37 16.31
N ILE A 25 21.98 0.45 16.16
CA ILE A 25 21.00 0.73 17.21
C ILE A 25 19.93 -0.35 17.17
N ARG A 26 20.10 -1.38 18.00
CA ARG A 26 19.13 -2.49 18.09
C ARG A 26 17.90 -2.06 18.88
N GLY A 27 16.74 -2.26 18.28
CA GLY A 27 15.46 -2.06 18.93
C GLY A 27 14.38 -2.84 18.21
N ALA A 28 13.31 -3.17 18.93
CA ALA A 28 12.13 -3.72 18.30
C ALA A 28 11.41 -2.64 17.50
N ARG A 29 10.70 -3.04 16.44
CA ARG A 29 9.88 -2.12 15.64
C ARG A 29 8.89 -1.33 16.49
N TYR A 30 8.27 -1.96 17.49
CA TYR A 30 7.32 -1.30 18.39
C TYR A 30 7.97 -0.14 19.17
N THR A 31 9.26 -0.26 19.50
CA THR A 31 10.01 0.79 20.20
C THR A 31 10.14 2.02 19.31
N VAL A 32 10.43 1.82 18.03
CA VAL A 32 10.49 2.91 17.04
C VAL A 32 9.13 3.57 16.88
N GLU A 33 8.05 2.79 16.76
CA GLU A 33 6.69 3.31 16.67
C GLU A 33 6.29 4.12 17.91
N ARG A 34 6.64 3.64 19.11
CA ARG A 34 6.40 4.34 20.38
C ARG A 34 7.19 5.65 20.46
N LEU A 35 8.47 5.63 20.10
CA LEU A 35 9.32 6.84 20.08
C LEU A 35 8.79 7.87 19.08
N MET A 36 8.37 7.43 17.89
CA MET A 36 7.75 8.32 16.91
C MET A 36 6.48 8.98 17.46
N ARG A 37 5.62 8.21 18.14
CA ARG A 37 4.41 8.75 18.80
C ARG A 37 4.75 9.76 19.91
N GLN A 38 5.72 9.44 20.77
CA GLN A 38 6.15 10.33 21.86
C GLN A 38 6.75 11.65 21.34
N LEU A 39 7.44 11.58 20.20
CA LEU A 39 8.04 12.76 19.55
C LEU A 39 7.07 13.51 18.63
N GLY A 40 5.82 13.04 18.48
CA GLY A 40 4.83 13.65 17.59
C GLY A 40 5.17 13.58 16.10
N ILE A 41 6.10 12.69 15.70
CA ILE A 41 6.55 12.57 14.31
C ILE A 41 5.86 11.41 13.60
N ALA A 42 5.57 11.61 12.32
CA ALA A 42 4.98 10.60 11.46
C ALA A 42 5.74 10.55 10.13
N GLY A 43 5.75 9.38 9.50
CA GLY A 43 6.21 9.26 8.12
C GLY A 43 5.10 9.68 7.14
N VAL A 44 5.51 10.14 5.96
CA VAL A 44 4.58 10.48 4.88
C VAL A 44 3.77 9.25 4.47
N ARG A 45 2.45 9.39 4.50
CA ARG A 45 1.52 8.42 3.91
C ARG A 45 1.18 8.90 2.51
N ARG A 46 1.34 8.05 1.48
CA ARG A 46 0.87 8.39 0.13
C ARG A 46 -0.61 8.75 0.21
N GLY A 47 -0.98 9.91 -0.35
CA GLY A 47 -2.35 10.41 -0.35
C GLY A 47 -3.33 9.44 -1.00
N LYS A 48 -4.63 9.74 -0.85
CA LYS A 48 -5.75 8.97 -1.42
C LYS A 48 -5.44 8.64 -2.90
N LYS A 49 -5.51 7.35 -3.26
CA LYS A 49 -5.39 6.90 -4.65
C LYS A 49 -6.44 7.69 -5.46
N VAL A 50 -6.01 8.57 -6.35
CA VAL A 50 -6.91 9.27 -7.26
C VAL A 50 -7.54 8.20 -8.14
N ARG A 51 -8.84 7.97 -7.99
CA ARG A 51 -9.58 6.98 -8.76
C ARG A 51 -10.08 7.69 -10.01
N THR A 52 -9.29 7.66 -11.07
CA THR A 52 -9.54 8.41 -12.31
C THR A 52 -10.78 7.95 -13.06
N THR A 53 -11.16 6.67 -12.93
CA THR A 53 -12.26 6.08 -13.70
C THR A 53 -13.05 5.13 -12.81
N VAL A 54 -14.35 5.39 -12.66
CA VAL A 54 -15.31 4.42 -12.13
C VAL A 54 -16.10 3.93 -13.34
N ALA A 55 -16.04 2.63 -13.62
CA ALA A 55 -16.77 2.05 -14.75
C ALA A 55 -18.28 2.23 -14.51
N ASP A 56 -18.96 2.87 -15.44
CA ASP A 56 -20.42 2.94 -15.43
C ASP A 56 -20.98 1.58 -15.90
N GLY A 57 -21.69 0.90 -15.01
CA GLY A 57 -22.29 -0.40 -15.30
C GLY A 57 -23.44 -0.35 -16.31
N ARG A 58 -23.95 0.85 -16.63
CA ARG A 58 -24.98 1.08 -17.64
C ARG A 58 -24.42 1.44 -19.01
N HIS A 59 -23.11 1.69 -19.10
CA HIS A 59 -22.49 2.03 -20.38
C HIS A 59 -22.47 0.81 -21.28
N GLU A 60 -22.90 1.00 -22.53
CA GLU A 60 -22.85 -0.04 -23.54
C GLU A 60 -21.39 -0.49 -23.73
N ARG A 61 -21.16 -1.80 -23.57
CA ARG A 61 -19.82 -2.37 -23.72
C ARG A 61 -19.46 -2.40 -25.20
N ALA A 62 -18.21 -2.07 -25.52
CA ALA A 62 -17.71 -2.20 -26.88
C ALA A 62 -17.93 -3.63 -27.40
N ALA A 63 -18.36 -3.75 -28.65
CA ALA A 63 -18.58 -5.04 -29.29
C ALA A 63 -17.27 -5.82 -29.42
N ASP A 64 -17.31 -7.14 -29.20
CA ASP A 64 -16.17 -8.01 -29.43
C ASP A 64 -15.99 -8.26 -30.94
N LEU A 65 -15.00 -7.60 -31.53
CA LEU A 65 -14.66 -7.74 -32.94
C LEU A 65 -13.85 -9.00 -33.26
N LEU A 66 -13.41 -9.74 -32.23
CA LEU A 66 -12.53 -10.89 -32.37
C LEU A 66 -13.27 -12.23 -32.23
N HIS A 67 -14.61 -12.20 -32.16
CA HIS A 67 -15.48 -13.39 -32.08
C HIS A 67 -14.99 -14.43 -31.05
N ARG A 68 -14.56 -13.99 -29.86
CA ARG A 68 -14.01 -14.89 -28.85
C ARG A 68 -15.13 -15.52 -28.04
N ASP A 69 -15.01 -16.82 -27.79
CA ASP A 69 -15.90 -17.53 -26.89
C ASP A 69 -15.43 -17.36 -25.44
N PHE A 70 -16.15 -16.53 -24.68
CA PHE A 70 -15.93 -16.31 -23.23
C PHE A 70 -16.82 -17.21 -22.36
N SER A 71 -17.50 -18.21 -22.93
CA SER A 71 -18.30 -19.13 -22.14
C SER A 71 -17.39 -19.98 -21.23
N ALA A 72 -17.55 -19.79 -19.92
CA ALA A 72 -16.95 -20.68 -18.95
C ALA A 72 -17.86 -21.90 -18.78
N ARG A 73 -17.31 -23.11 -18.94
CA ARG A 73 -18.07 -24.34 -18.64
C ARG A 73 -18.52 -24.27 -17.17
N PRO A 74 -19.83 -24.29 -16.88
CA PRO A 74 -20.29 -24.24 -15.50
C PRO A 74 -19.75 -25.45 -14.75
N ARG A 75 -19.26 -25.23 -13.51
CA ARG A 75 -18.93 -26.32 -12.60
C ARG A 75 -20.23 -27.05 -12.27
N THR A 76 -20.48 -28.17 -12.93
CA THR A 76 -21.51 -29.11 -12.49
C THR A 76 -21.02 -29.76 -11.19
N GLY A 77 -21.38 -29.16 -10.06
CA GLY A 77 -21.42 -29.84 -8.77
C GLY A 77 -22.88 -30.19 -8.49
N ALA A 78 -23.28 -31.38 -8.87
CA ALA A 78 -24.49 -32.02 -8.37
C ALA A 78 -24.11 -32.79 -7.10
N GLY A 79 -24.91 -32.62 -6.03
CA GLY A 79 -24.83 -33.41 -4.79
C GLY A 79 -23.85 -32.89 -3.77
#